data_AF-A0A024TZE4-F1
#
_entry.id   AF-A0A024TZE4-F1
#
_cell.length_a   1.000
_cell.length_b   1.000
_cell.length_c   1.000
_cell.angle_alpha   90.00
_cell.angle_beta   90.00
_cell.angle_gamma   90.00
#
_symmetry.space_group_name_H-M   'P 1'
#
loop_
_entity.id
_entity.type
_entity.pdbx_description
1 polymer ?
#
loop_
_entity_poly.entity_id
_entity_poly.type
_entity_poly.pdbx_seq_one_letter_code
_entity_poly.pdbx_strand_id
1 'polypeptide(L)'
;MKLHSSLMTEDEMQTSRSSTASEKTYTAWEVDNQKGLGLLIEMIDPTQYHHVVDVETCFHAYKQLENHHEPTTEVDRIALMAEYHAIKWNPKQETLQAFLERFDILLRKLQAADCAMPDDMAVVKRHSPNQR
;
A
#
# COMPACT_ATOMS: atom_id res chain seq x y z
N MET A 1 47.63 -11.32 47.23
CA MET A 1 46.86 -11.49 45.98
C MET A 1 46.43 -10.11 45.51
N LYS A 2 46.97 -9.60 44.40
CA LYS A 2 46.58 -8.29 43.84
C LYS A 2 45.43 -8.51 42.87
N LEU A 3 44.24 -8.06 43.23
CA LEU A 3 43.11 -7.95 42.32
C LEU A 3 43.40 -6.80 41.36
N HIS A 4 43.70 -7.10 40.10
CA HIS A 4 43.68 -6.09 39.05
C HIS A 4 42.21 -5.78 38.72
N SER A 5 41.71 -4.66 39.24
CA SER A 5 40.48 -4.05 38.74
C SER A 5 40.80 -3.42 37.38
N SER A 6 40.30 -4.02 36.31
CA SER A 6 40.35 -3.44 34.97
C SER A 6 39.23 -2.40 34.87
N LEU A 7 39.58 -1.12 35.00
CA LEU A 7 38.68 -0.01 34.67
C LEU A 7 38.62 0.09 33.15
N MET A 8 37.44 -0.16 32.57
CA MET A 8 37.16 0.12 31.16
C MET A 8 37.31 1.62 30.91
N THR A 9 37.95 2.00 29.81
CA THR A 9 38.14 3.41 29.44
C THR A 9 36.83 4.02 28.89
N GLU A 10 36.68 5.34 29.01
CA GLU A 10 35.43 6.04 28.63
C GLU A 10 35.05 5.82 27.14
N ASP A 11 36.05 5.71 26.27
CA ASP A 11 35.88 5.40 24.83
C ASP A 11 35.33 3.98 24.60
N GLU A 12 35.79 2.99 25.37
CA GLU A 12 35.25 1.62 25.33
C GLU A 12 33.81 1.58 25.86
N MET A 13 33.51 2.38 26.87
CA MET A 13 32.16 2.48 27.44
C MET A 13 31.18 3.18 26.48
N GLN A 14 31.62 4.20 25.74
CA GLN A 14 30.82 4.85 24.70
C GLN A 14 30.60 3.97 23.48
N THR A 15 31.64 3.27 23.02
CA THR A 15 31.56 2.31 21.91
C THR A 15 30.58 1.18 22.26
N SER A 16 30.71 0.57 23.44
CA SER A 16 29.81 -0.48 23.91
C SER A 16 28.36 -0.02 24.05
N ARG A 17 28.13 1.21 24.51
CA ARG A 17 26.78 1.81 24.58
C ARG A 17 26.20 2.09 23.21
N SER A 18 27.01 2.53 22.25
CA SER A 18 26.58 2.78 20.87
C SER A 18 26.23 1.48 20.15
N SER A 19 27.05 0.44 20.30
CA SER A 19 26.79 -0.90 19.74
C SER A 19 25.52 -1.51 20.31
N THR A 20 25.34 -1.47 21.63
CA THR A 20 24.15 -2.01 22.29
C THR A 20 22.87 -1.22 22.00
N ALA A 21 22.96 0.10 21.79
CA ALA A 21 21.83 0.91 21.34
C ALA A 21 21.45 0.57 19.89
N SER A 22 22.42 0.43 18.99
CA SER A 22 22.17 0.07 17.59
C SER A 22 21.60 -1.34 17.44
N GLU A 23 22.07 -2.32 18.23
CA GLU A 23 21.51 -3.68 18.26
C GLU A 23 20.07 -3.68 18.80
N LYS A 24 19.78 -2.90 19.85
CA LYS A 24 18.41 -2.75 20.36
C LYS A 24 17.46 -2.13 19.34
N THR A 25 17.92 -1.15 18.56
CA THR A 25 17.11 -0.54 17.50
C THR A 25 16.90 -1.49 16.33
N TYR A 26 17.94 -2.24 15.93
CA TYR A 26 17.86 -3.22 14.84
C TYR A 26 16.87 -4.36 15.19
N THR A 27 16.97 -4.88 16.40
CA THR A 27 16.07 -5.93 16.92
C THR A 27 14.62 -5.44 17.08
N ALA A 28 14.41 -4.19 17.50
CA ALA A 28 13.07 -3.62 17.59
C ALA A 28 12.42 -3.47 16.20
N TRP A 29 13.17 -2.98 15.20
CA TRP A 29 12.69 -2.87 13.84
C TRP A 29 12.33 -4.25 13.25
N GLU A 30 13.16 -5.26 13.47
CA GLU A 30 12.93 -6.61 12.96
C GLU A 30 11.65 -7.22 13.56
N VAL A 31 11.47 -7.09 14.88
CA VAL A 31 10.27 -7.55 15.58
C VAL A 31 9.02 -6.84 15.07
N ASP A 32 9.05 -5.52 14.89
CA ASP A 32 7.89 -4.76 14.43
C ASP A 32 7.60 -5.02 12.94
N ASN A 33 8.63 -5.23 12.12
CA ASN A 33 8.47 -5.68 10.73
C ASN A 33 7.77 -7.05 10.66
N GLN A 34 8.17 -8.02 11.50
CA GLN A 34 7.54 -9.34 11.54
C GLN A 34 6.08 -9.28 12.02
N LYS A 35 5.78 -8.46 13.04
CA LYS A 35 4.40 -8.21 13.46
C LYS A 35 3.56 -7.60 12.34
N GLY A 36 4.11 -6.60 11.66
CA GLY A 36 3.43 -5.95 10.53
C GLY A 36 3.14 -6.93 9.39
N LEU A 37 4.10 -7.79 9.07
CA LEU A 37 3.95 -8.82 8.06
C LEU A 37 2.84 -9.82 8.44
N GLY A 38 2.84 -10.29 9.69
CA GLY A 38 1.80 -11.18 10.20
C GLY A 38 0.39 -10.58 10.11
N LEU A 39 0.23 -9.32 10.51
CA LEU A 39 -1.05 -8.60 10.40
C LEU A 39 -1.49 -8.45 8.94
N LEU A 40 -0.57 -8.13 8.04
CA LEU A 40 -0.88 -7.99 6.62
C LEU A 40 -1.34 -9.32 6.01
N ILE A 41 -0.67 -10.44 6.34
CA ILE A 41 -1.08 -11.78 5.89
C ILE A 41 -2.45 -12.18 6.46
N GLU A 42 -2.74 -11.85 7.72
CA GLU A 42 -4.03 -12.14 8.35
C GLU A 42 -5.20 -11.37 7.70
N MET A 43 -4.92 -10.19 7.13
CA MET A 43 -5.94 -9.30 6.57
C MET A 43 -6.27 -9.56 5.10
N ILE A 44 -5.42 -10.27 4.36
CA ILE A 44 -5.67 -10.59 2.94
C ILE A 44 -6.51 -11.85 2.79
N ASP A 45 -7.22 -11.94 1.66
CA ASP A 45 -8.00 -13.14 1.34
C ASP A 45 -7.07 -14.37 1.15
N PRO A 46 -7.42 -15.57 1.64
CA PRO A 46 -6.59 -16.77 1.50
C PRO A 46 -6.18 -17.12 0.07
N THR A 47 -6.99 -16.75 -0.93
CA THR A 47 -6.65 -16.95 -2.35
C THR A 47 -5.41 -16.16 -2.77
N GLN A 48 -5.05 -15.11 -2.03
CA GLN A 48 -3.95 -14.18 -2.33
C GLN A 48 -2.65 -14.50 -1.58
N TYR A 49 -2.65 -15.49 -0.69
CA TYR A 49 -1.44 -15.84 0.10
C TYR A 49 -0.22 -16.11 -0.78
N HIS A 50 -0.41 -16.73 -1.95
CA HIS A 50 0.67 -17.02 -2.90
C HIS A 50 1.42 -15.78 -3.40
N HIS A 51 0.84 -14.58 -3.29
CA HIS A 51 1.50 -13.32 -3.62
C HIS A 51 2.44 -12.80 -2.52
N VAL A 52 2.48 -13.44 -1.34
CA VAL A 52 3.27 -12.98 -0.19
C VAL A 52 4.00 -14.12 0.54
N VAL A 53 4.16 -15.30 -0.09
CA VAL A 53 4.80 -16.46 0.55
C VAL A 53 6.31 -16.25 0.80
N ASP A 54 7.00 -15.56 -0.11
CA ASP A 54 8.47 -15.49 -0.12
C ASP A 54 9.02 -14.11 0.29
N VAL A 55 8.23 -13.30 0.99
CA VAL A 55 8.63 -11.94 1.39
C VAL A 55 9.11 -11.88 2.84
N GLU A 56 10.30 -11.31 3.04
CA GLU A 56 10.94 -11.19 4.35
C GLU A 56 10.48 -9.97 5.15
N THR A 57 9.86 -8.99 4.48
CA THR A 57 9.45 -7.73 5.12
C THR A 57 8.01 -7.37 4.80
N CYS A 58 7.36 -6.70 5.76
CA CYS A 58 6.04 -6.13 5.62
C CYS A 58 5.98 -5.15 4.43
N PHE A 59 7.05 -4.38 4.23
CA PHE A 59 7.17 -3.46 3.10
C PHE A 59 7.17 -4.19 1.75
N HIS A 60 7.93 -5.27 1.60
CA HIS A 60 7.96 -6.04 0.36
C HIS A 60 6.64 -6.77 0.10
N ALA A 61 6.00 -7.31 1.14
CA ALA A 61 4.65 -7.89 1.03
C ALA A 61 3.64 -6.86 0.52
N TYR A 62 3.64 -5.66 1.12
CA TYR A 62 2.80 -4.56 0.67
C TYR A 62 3.06 -4.20 -0.80
N LYS A 63 4.33 -4.06 -1.22
CA LYS A 63 4.67 -3.74 -2.61
C LYS A 63 4.29 -4.82 -3.61
N GLN A 64 4.38 -6.10 -3.26
CA GLN A 64 3.92 -7.17 -4.15
C GLN A 64 2.41 -7.17 -4.31
N LEU A 65 1.66 -6.98 -3.22
CA LEU A 65 0.21 -6.81 -3.27
C LEU A 65 -0.19 -5.56 -4.06
N GLU A 66 0.46 -4.43 -3.82
CA GLU A 66 0.24 -3.18 -4.57
C GLU A 66 0.46 -3.41 -6.06
N ASN A 67 1.59 -3.99 -6.47
CA ASN A 67 1.86 -4.28 -7.89
C ASN A 67 0.86 -5.27 -8.51
N HIS A 68 0.34 -6.22 -7.73
CA HIS A 68 -0.66 -7.16 -8.21
C HIS A 68 -2.03 -6.49 -8.40
N HIS A 69 -2.37 -5.55 -7.52
CA HIS A 69 -3.65 -4.84 -7.55
C HIS A 69 -3.64 -3.58 -8.43
N GLU A 70 -2.47 -3.00 -8.69
CA GLU A 70 -2.32 -1.88 -9.60
C GLU A 70 -2.30 -2.37 -11.06
N PRO A 71 -3.21 -1.88 -11.91
CA PRO A 71 -3.23 -2.20 -13.34
C PRO A 71 -2.01 -1.57 -14.03
N THR A 72 -0.89 -2.29 -14.03
CA THR A 72 0.40 -1.79 -14.53
C THR A 72 0.58 -2.04 -16.03
N THR A 73 -0.11 -3.03 -16.61
CA THR A 73 0.03 -3.36 -18.04
C THR A 73 -1.04 -2.68 -18.91
N GLU A 74 -0.76 -2.55 -20.20
CA GLU A 74 -1.74 -2.05 -21.18
C GLU A 74 -3.00 -2.92 -21.25
N VAL A 75 -2.85 -4.23 -21.03
CA VAL A 75 -3.96 -5.18 -20.98
C VAL A 75 -4.85 -4.89 -19.77
N ASP A 76 -4.26 -4.59 -18.60
CA ASP A 76 -5.03 -4.25 -17.40
C ASP A 76 -5.78 -2.93 -17.59
N ARG A 77 -5.16 -1.94 -18.26
CA ARG A 77 -5.84 -0.69 -18.63
C ARG A 77 -7.04 -0.93 -19.54
N ILE A 78 -6.90 -1.78 -20.55
CA ILE A 78 -8.00 -2.15 -21.46
C ILE A 78 -9.12 -2.88 -20.69
N ALA A 79 -8.77 -3.84 -19.84
CA ALA A 79 -9.73 -4.57 -19.01
C ALA A 79 -10.49 -3.63 -18.06
N LEU A 80 -9.79 -2.69 -17.45
CA LEU A 80 -10.37 -1.68 -16.56
C LEU A 80 -11.33 -0.74 -17.29
N MET A 81 -10.96 -0.29 -18.50
CA MET A 81 -11.86 0.51 -19.35
C MET A 81 -13.08 -0.30 -19.80
N ALA A 82 -12.92 -1.59 -20.11
CA ALA A 82 -14.05 -2.46 -20.43
C ALA A 82 -15.00 -2.62 -19.23
N GLU A 83 -14.47 -2.78 -18.01
CA GLU A 83 -15.27 -2.81 -16.78
C GLU A 83 -16.04 -1.50 -16.57
N TYR A 84 -15.38 -0.36 -16.79
CA TYR A 84 -16.01 0.96 -16.72
C TYR A 84 -17.15 1.14 -17.72
N HIS A 85 -16.99 0.69 -18.97
CA HIS A 85 -18.09 0.76 -19.94
C HIS A 85 -19.20 -0.26 -19.67
N ALA A 86 -18.90 -1.35 -18.96
CA ALA A 86 -19.87 -2.39 -18.62
C ALA A 86 -20.62 -2.08 -17.31
N ILE A 87 -20.10 -1.22 -16.43
CA ILE A 87 -20.68 -0.97 -15.11
C ILE A 87 -22.08 -0.36 -15.24
N LYS A 88 -23.06 -1.00 -14.60
CA LYS A 88 -24.45 -0.57 -14.57
C LYS A 88 -25.03 -0.83 -13.21
N TRP A 89 -25.85 0.11 -12.73
CA TRP A 89 -26.60 -0.09 -11.50
C TRP A 89 -27.81 -0.97 -11.76
N ASN A 90 -27.93 -2.05 -11.01
CA ASN A 90 -29.13 -2.89 -11.01
C ASN A 90 -29.83 -2.83 -9.64
N PRO A 91 -30.94 -2.09 -9.50
CA PRO A 91 -31.63 -1.93 -8.22
C PRO A 91 -32.25 -3.23 -7.68
N LYS A 92 -32.35 -4.29 -8.51
CA LYS A 92 -32.81 -5.62 -8.08
C LYS A 92 -31.70 -6.47 -7.45
N GLN A 93 -30.44 -6.11 -7.67
CA GLN A 93 -29.27 -6.89 -7.23
C GLN A 93 -28.45 -6.16 -6.16
N GLU A 94 -28.41 -4.83 -6.16
CA GLU A 94 -27.63 -4.05 -5.21
C GLU A 94 -28.35 -2.75 -4.80
N THR A 95 -28.04 -2.26 -3.59
CA THR A 95 -28.49 -0.94 -3.14
C THR A 95 -27.74 0.16 -3.90
N LEU A 96 -28.31 1.36 -3.96
CA LEU A 96 -27.62 2.51 -4.57
C LEU A 96 -26.26 2.79 -3.89
N GLN A 97 -26.19 2.64 -2.56
CA GLN A 97 -24.96 2.86 -1.82
C GLN A 97 -23.86 1.86 -2.22
N ALA A 98 -24.18 0.57 -2.28
CA ALA A 98 -23.22 -0.45 -2.70
C ALA A 98 -22.73 -0.23 -4.14
N PHE A 99 -23.61 0.21 -5.03
CA PHE A 99 -23.24 0.61 -6.38
C PHE A 99 -22.26 1.80 -6.39
N LEU A 100 -22.56 2.85 -5.62
CA LEU A 100 -21.70 4.04 -5.54
C LEU A 100 -20.31 3.72 -4.98
N GLU A 101 -20.22 2.87 -3.96
CA GLU A 101 -18.95 2.42 -3.40
C GLU A 101 -18.11 1.66 -4.44
N ARG A 102 -18.74 0.75 -5.19
CA ARG A 102 -18.07 0.01 -6.27
C ARG A 102 -17.67 0.92 -7.44
N PHE A 103 -18.51 1.89 -7.80
CA PHE A 103 -18.23 2.87 -8.84
C PHE A 103 -17.06 3.79 -8.45
N ASP A 104 -17.01 4.25 -7.19
CA ASP A 104 -15.90 5.07 -6.67
C ASP A 104 -14.57 4.32 -6.69
N ILE A 105 -14.56 3.04 -6.28
CA ILE A 105 -13.37 2.19 -6.37
C ILE A 105 -12.89 2.10 -7.83
N LEU A 106 -13.81 1.92 -8.79
CA LEU A 106 -13.47 1.83 -10.21
C LEU A 106 -12.88 3.13 -10.74
N LEU A 107 -13.42 4.29 -10.36
CA LEU A 107 -12.88 5.61 -10.73
C LEU A 107 -11.47 5.82 -10.16
N ARG A 108 -11.22 5.43 -8.90
CA ARG A 108 -9.89 5.51 -8.31
C ARG A 108 -8.87 4.65 -9.05
N LYS A 109 -9.26 3.43 -9.46
CA LYS A 109 -8.40 2.56 -10.28
C LYS A 109 -8.07 3.18 -11.64
N LEU A 110 -9.06 3.78 -12.32
CA LEU A 110 -8.85 4.44 -13.60
C LEU A 110 -7.89 5.63 -13.49
N GLN A 111 -8.04 6.42 -12.43
CA GLN A 111 -7.14 7.54 -12.15
C GLN A 111 -5.71 7.07 -11.86
N ALA A 112 -5.55 6.01 -11.05
CA ALA A 112 -4.23 5.44 -10.77
C ALA A 112 -3.55 4.88 -12.03
N ALA A 113 -4.33 4.37 -12.98
CA ALA A 113 -3.85 3.78 -14.22
C ALA A 113 -3.50 4.80 -15.32
N ASP A 114 -3.66 6.11 -15.06
CA ASP A 114 -3.61 7.20 -16.06
C ASP A 114 -4.49 6.92 -17.29
N CYS A 115 -5.60 6.20 -17.08
CA CYS A 115 -6.60 6.00 -18.11
C CYS A 115 -7.31 7.34 -18.33
N ALA A 116 -7.19 7.91 -19.53
CA ALA A 116 -7.90 9.12 -19.89
C ALA A 116 -9.41 8.91 -19.65
N MET A 117 -9.96 9.61 -18.66
CA MET A 117 -11.41 9.67 -18.49
C MET A 117 -12.00 10.22 -19.79
N PRO A 118 -13.02 9.57 -20.37
CA PRO A 118 -13.65 10.11 -21.57
C PRO A 118 -14.17 11.53 -21.27
N ASP A 119 -13.90 12.43 -22.22
CA ASP A 119 -14.16 13.88 -22.15
C ASP A 119 -15.63 14.21 -21.80
N ASP A 120 -16.53 13.23 -21.97
CA ASP A 120 -17.95 13.29 -21.61
C ASP A 120 -18.21 13.48 -20.10
N MET A 121 -17.22 13.20 -19.24
CA MET A 121 -17.27 13.49 -17.80
C MET A 121 -16.49 14.74 -17.39
N ALA A 122 -15.80 15.41 -18.32
CA ALA A 122 -15.28 16.74 -18.06
C ALA A 122 -16.50 17.66 -17.95
N VAL A 123 -16.93 17.93 -16.71
CA VAL A 123 -17.90 19.00 -16.44
C VAL A 123 -17.25 20.26 -16.97
N VAL A 124 -17.62 20.63 -18.20
CA VAL A 124 -17.22 21.89 -18.83
C VAL A 124 -17.65 22.96 -17.83
N LYS A 125 -16.68 23.49 -17.09
CA LYS A 125 -16.82 24.76 -16.40
C LYS A 125 -17.08 25.77 -17.51
N ARG A 126 -18.35 25.91 -17.89
CA ARG A 126 -18.80 27.02 -18.72
C ARG A 126 -18.46 28.24 -17.90
N HIS A 127 -17.34 28.86 -18.23
CA HIS A 127 -17.11 30.26 -17.91
C HIS A 127 -18.28 31.00 -18.53
N SER A 128 -19.28 31.33 -17.72
CA SER A 128 -20.26 32.35 -18.08
C SER A 128 -19.46 33.63 -18.31
N PRO A 129 -19.37 34.15 -19.56
CA PRO A 129 -18.84 35.48 -19.74
C PRO A 129 -19.86 36.43 -19.13
N ASN A 130 -19.41 37.21 -18.14
CA ASN A 130 -20.17 38.33 -17.58
C ASN A 130 -20.81 39.13 -18.72
N GLN A 131 -22.14 39.21 -18.72
CA GLN A 131 -22.86 40.18 -19.53
C GLN A 131 -22.54 41.57 -19.00
N ARG A 132 -22.33 42.47 -19.97
CA ARG A 132 -21.92 43.87 -19.84
C ARG A 132 -22.87 44.70 -18.98
#